data_AF-A0A2W6AXG9-F1
#
_entry.id   AF-A0A2W6AXG9-F1
#
_cell.length_a   1.000
_cell.length_b   1.000
_cell.length_c   1.000
_cell.angle_alpha   90.00
_cell.angle_beta   90.00
_cell.angle_gamma   90.00
#
_symmetry.space_group_name_H-M   'P 1'
#
loop_
_entity.id
_entity.type
_entity.pdbx_description
1 polymer ?
#
loop_
_entity_poly.entity_id
_entity_poly.type
_entity_poly.pdbx_seq_one_letter_code
_entity_poly.pdbx_strand_id
1 'polypeptide(L)'
;MNDAPAPDLIDAYLDELQGRLRGTPGDIRRSVVECESHLRDRTAGFLADGIEAETAARQAIAAFGPPETVAAELNRAHRPRAVRMLIAGLAGQAAHLVAVGLLAIGASGIVAWLLTELLGSRTVFADAPGTSYGAAACAHYLAVHPNARTCAQAALAEGRDDSLFQRAAAGVLGVLLIAGLWWWRRRASRRPLGEPPALSLAAALVGVAMFGAVGVVLTGYGVDRAVVNTGSGQWLSAGAVAIIVALGYASVGWRRLLSI
;
A
#
# COMPACT_ATOMS: atom_id res chain seq x y z
N MET A 1 63.69 8.63 5.64
CA MET A 1 62.82 9.27 6.64
C MET A 1 61.46 9.36 5.98
N ASN A 2 60.49 8.59 6.46
CA ASN A 2 59.17 8.44 5.85
C ASN A 2 58.31 9.66 6.20
N ASP A 3 58.25 10.65 5.31
CA ASP A 3 57.21 11.69 5.36
C ASP A 3 55.96 11.15 4.63
N ALA A 4 55.23 10.25 5.30
CA ALA A 4 53.83 10.08 4.94
C ALA A 4 53.14 11.42 5.28
N PRO A 5 52.45 12.08 4.33
CA PRO A 5 51.70 13.29 4.65
C PRO A 5 50.75 12.94 5.80
N ALA A 6 50.77 13.76 6.86
CA ALA A 6 49.82 13.61 7.96
C ALA A 6 48.41 13.49 7.37
N PRO A 7 47.57 12.55 7.85
CA PRO A 7 46.21 12.42 7.35
C PRO A 7 45.54 13.79 7.42
N ASP A 8 44.96 14.23 6.30
CA ASP A 8 44.25 15.51 6.23
C ASP A 8 43.25 15.55 7.40
N LEU A 9 43.38 16.56 8.26
CA LEU A 9 42.54 16.72 9.45
C LEU A 9 41.05 16.74 9.06
N ILE A 10 40.75 17.21 7.85
CA ILE A 10 39.39 17.21 7.28
C ILE A 10 38.94 15.78 6.98
N ASP A 11 39.77 14.93 6.36
CA ASP A 11 39.43 13.55 6.04
C ASP A 11 39.16 12.73 7.31
N ALA A 12 40.00 12.88 8.33
CA ALA A 12 39.80 12.21 9.62
C ALA A 12 38.49 12.65 10.30
N TYR A 13 38.14 13.94 10.21
CA TYR A 13 36.87 14.47 10.71
C TYR A 13 35.67 13.89 9.92
N LEU A 14 35.78 13.80 8.60
CA LEU A 14 34.73 13.28 7.74
C LEU A 14 34.50 11.79 7.92
N ASP A 15 35.54 10.99 8.15
CA ASP A 15 35.44 9.58 8.48
C ASP A 15 34.66 9.36 9.78
N GLU A 16 34.96 10.16 10.81
CA GLU A 16 34.24 10.11 12.08
C GLU A 16 32.78 10.56 11.92
N LEU A 17 32.53 11.64 11.17
CA LEU A 17 31.19 12.11 10.86
C LEU A 17 30.38 11.06 10.10
N GLN A 18 30.97 10.42 9.08
CA GLN A 18 30.35 9.37 8.28
C GLN A 18 29.90 8.20 9.14
N GLY A 19 30.72 7.76 10.10
CA GLY A 19 30.36 6.69 11.03
C GLY A 19 29.16 7.00 11.93
N ARG A 20 28.78 8.28 12.07
CA ARG A 20 27.71 8.76 12.95
C ARG A 20 26.43 9.18 12.21
N LEU A 21 26.51 9.36 10.90
CA LEU A 21 25.35 9.69 10.06
C LEU A 21 24.39 8.49 9.93
N ARG A 22 23.10 8.78 9.87
CA ARG A 22 22.02 7.80 9.69
C ARG A 22 21.24 8.14 8.43
N GLY A 23 21.01 7.14 7.59
CA GLY A 23 20.25 7.32 6.36
C GLY A 23 20.55 6.23 5.34
N THR A 24 20.11 6.44 4.10
CA THR A 24 20.53 5.57 3.00
C THR A 24 22.00 5.83 2.65
N PRO A 25 22.72 4.88 2.02
CA PRO A 25 24.10 5.10 1.59
C PRO A 25 24.28 6.34 0.70
N GLY A 26 23.26 6.67 -0.11
CA GLY A 26 23.26 7.87 -0.95
C GLY A 26 23.09 9.16 -0.17
N ASP A 27 22.27 9.16 0.89
CA ASP A 27 22.10 10.34 1.76
C ASP A 27 23.37 10.60 2.57
N ILE A 28 23.97 9.54 3.15
CA ILE A 28 25.23 9.64 3.90
C ILE A 28 26.33 10.20 2.99
N ARG A 29 26.50 9.64 1.79
CA ARG A 29 27.50 10.12 0.82
C ARG A 29 27.28 11.58 0.45
N ARG A 30 26.02 11.98 0.21
CA ARG A 30 25.69 13.38 -0.11
C ARG A 30 26.04 14.31 1.03
N SER A 31 25.70 13.96 2.27
CA SER A 31 26.02 14.76 3.44
C SER A 31 27.52 14.89 3.67
N VAL A 32 28.29 13.81 3.48
CA VAL A 32 29.77 13.86 3.56
C VAL A 32 30.33 14.81 2.51
N VAL A 33 29.92 14.68 1.24
CA VAL A 33 30.37 15.57 0.15
C VAL A 33 30.01 17.04 0.41
N GLU A 34 28.83 17.30 0.94
CA GLU A 34 28.38 18.66 1.28
C GLU A 34 29.20 19.23 2.44
N CYS A 35 29.43 18.46 3.50
CA CYS A 35 30.28 18.85 4.62
C CYS A 35 31.73 19.08 4.21
N GLU A 36 32.29 18.21 3.36
CA GLU A 36 33.64 18.34 2.79
C GLU A 36 33.78 19.66 2.03
N SER A 37 32.83 19.98 1.15
CA SER A 37 32.81 21.24 0.41
C SER A 37 32.82 22.45 1.36
N HIS A 38 31.95 22.45 2.37
CA HIS A 38 31.89 23.56 3.32
C HIS A 38 33.14 23.71 4.19
N LEU A 39 33.75 22.59 4.60
CA LEU A 39 35.01 22.60 5.34
C LEU A 39 36.13 23.18 4.47
N ARG A 40 36.25 22.73 3.22
CA ARG A 40 37.27 23.24 2.29
C ARG A 40 37.08 24.71 1.95
N ASP A 41 35.84 25.15 1.74
CA ASP A 41 35.53 26.57 1.48
C ASP A 41 35.93 27.45 2.67
N ARG A 42 35.68 27.00 3.91
CA ARG A 42 36.10 27.72 5.13
C ARG A 42 37.60 27.72 5.30
N THR A 43 38.26 26.60 5.07
CA THR A 43 39.73 26.50 5.12
C THR A 43 40.36 27.46 4.10
N ALA A 44 39.82 27.52 2.88
CA ALA A 44 40.28 28.46 1.85
C ALA A 44 40.13 29.94 2.28
N GLY A 45 39.06 30.28 3.01
CA GLY A 45 38.89 31.60 3.62
C GLY A 45 40.01 31.94 4.60
N PHE A 46 40.29 31.05 5.55
CA PHE A 46 41.39 31.25 6.52
C PHE A 46 42.77 31.33 5.87
N LEU A 47 43.01 30.55 4.81
CA LEU A 47 44.24 30.64 4.02
C LEU A 47 44.38 32.01 3.33
N ALA A 48 43.28 32.55 2.80
CA ALA A 48 43.27 33.89 2.18
C ALA A 48 43.56 35.00 3.21
N ASP A 49 43.21 34.77 4.48
CA ASP A 49 43.53 35.65 5.60
C ASP A 49 44.98 35.49 6.12
N GLY A 50 45.79 34.63 5.47
CA GLY A 50 47.20 34.41 5.78
C GLY A 50 47.45 33.44 6.93
N ILE A 51 46.44 32.66 7.34
CA ILE A 51 46.59 31.61 8.35
C ILE A 51 47.29 30.39 7.73
N GLU A 52 48.20 29.78 8.48
CA GLU A 52 48.90 28.55 8.08
C GLU A 52 47.92 27.37 7.91
N ALA A 53 48.21 26.46 6.96
CA ALA A 53 47.25 25.47 6.46
C ALA A 53 46.70 24.52 7.52
N GLU A 54 47.54 23.96 8.39
CA GLU A 54 47.11 23.07 9.46
C GLU A 54 46.23 23.81 10.48
N THR A 55 46.62 25.05 10.80
CA THR A 55 45.87 25.94 11.70
C THR A 55 44.52 26.35 11.10
N ALA A 56 44.48 26.63 9.79
CA ALA A 56 43.27 26.95 9.05
C ALA A 56 42.27 25.77 9.04
N ALA A 57 42.74 24.54 8.83
CA ALA A 57 41.92 23.34 8.90
C ALA A 57 41.35 23.13 10.31
N ARG A 58 42.18 23.27 11.35
CA ARG A 58 41.74 23.15 12.75
C ARG A 58 40.69 24.20 13.13
N GLN A 59 40.86 25.43 12.68
CA GLN A 59 39.88 26.50 12.90
C GLN A 59 38.58 26.25 12.14
N ALA A 60 38.66 25.77 10.88
CA ALA A 60 37.49 25.39 10.09
C ALA A 60 36.66 24.30 10.80
N ILE A 61 37.32 23.25 11.30
CA ILE A 61 36.69 22.16 12.06
C ILE A 61 36.07 22.70 13.36
N ALA A 62 36.80 23.51 14.13
CA ALA A 62 36.29 24.09 15.37
C ALA A 62 35.05 24.97 15.14
N ALA A 63 35.05 25.75 14.05
CA ALA A 63 33.91 26.57 13.65
C ALA A 63 32.74 25.76 13.05
N PHE A 64 33.02 24.56 12.52
CA PHE A 64 32.00 23.63 12.02
C PHE A 64 31.33 22.87 13.17
N GLY A 65 32.08 22.62 14.24
CA GLY A 65 31.61 21.97 15.46
C GLY A 65 31.97 20.49 15.53
N PRO A 66 31.78 19.86 16.69
CA PRO A 66 32.15 18.47 16.90
C PRO A 66 31.26 17.52 16.08
N PRO A 67 31.81 16.37 15.60
CA PRO A 67 31.12 15.50 14.67
C PRO A 67 29.83 14.89 15.24
N GLU A 68 29.71 14.70 16.57
CA GLU A 68 28.46 14.31 17.25
C GLU A 68 27.31 15.28 17.01
N THR A 69 27.58 16.58 17.17
CA THR A 69 26.54 17.62 17.12
C THR A 69 26.07 17.81 15.70
N VAL A 70 27.02 17.88 14.76
CA VAL A 70 26.74 17.99 13.33
C VAL A 70 25.96 16.77 12.85
N ALA A 71 26.39 15.55 13.20
CA ALA A 71 25.65 14.34 12.87
C ALA A 71 24.24 14.35 13.47
N ALA A 72 24.07 14.78 14.72
CA ALA A 72 22.76 14.82 15.38
C ALA A 72 21.79 15.79 14.68
N GLU A 73 22.28 16.94 14.22
CA GLU A 73 21.48 17.93 13.49
C GLU A 73 21.12 17.44 12.09
N LEU A 74 22.09 16.93 11.33
CA LEU A 74 21.87 16.35 10.01
C LEU A 74 20.88 15.17 10.08
N ASN A 75 21.03 14.28 11.07
CA ASN A 75 20.10 13.17 11.28
C ASN A 75 18.69 13.66 11.61
N ARG A 76 18.54 14.74 12.39
CA ARG A 76 17.24 15.36 12.67
C ARG A 76 16.62 15.97 11.42
N ALA A 77 17.41 16.63 10.59
CA ALA A 77 16.95 17.25 9.35
C ALA A 77 16.46 16.23 8.31
N HIS A 78 17.08 15.04 8.25
CA HIS A 78 16.69 13.97 7.32
C HIS A 78 15.48 13.13 7.79
N ARG A 79 15.20 13.08 9.10
CA ARG A 79 14.11 12.27 9.68
C ARG A 79 12.71 12.54 9.06
N PRO A 80 12.26 13.79 8.85
CA PRO A 80 10.95 14.06 8.24
C PRO A 80 10.81 13.49 6.83
N ARG A 81 11.90 13.48 6.05
CA ARG A 81 11.90 12.94 4.69
C ARG A 81 11.76 11.42 4.70
N ALA A 82 12.53 10.73 5.53
CA ALA A 82 12.45 9.28 5.66
C ALA A 82 11.06 8.82 6.11
N VAL A 83 10.47 9.49 7.11
CA VAL A 83 9.11 9.21 7.58
C VAL A 83 8.07 9.45 6.49
N ARG A 84 8.16 10.56 5.74
CA ARG A 84 7.25 10.82 4.61
C ARG A 84 7.34 9.76 3.54
N MET A 85 8.54 9.28 3.21
CA MET A 85 8.75 8.23 2.22
C MET A 85 8.17 6.90 2.69
N LEU A 86 8.35 6.56 3.98
CA LEU A 86 7.74 5.38 4.58
C LEU A 86 6.20 5.46 4.54
N ILE A 87 5.62 6.57 4.97
CA ILE A 87 4.16 6.79 4.96
C ILE A 87 3.62 6.70 3.53
N ALA A 88 4.29 7.35 2.57
CA ALA A 88 3.88 7.28 1.16
C ALA A 88 3.96 5.86 0.59
N GLY A 89 5.00 5.10 0.97
CA GLY A 89 5.14 3.69 0.61
C GLY A 89 4.01 2.83 1.17
N LEU A 90 3.73 2.96 2.48
CA LEU A 90 2.64 2.26 3.16
C LEU A 90 1.27 2.63 2.58
N ALA A 91 1.01 3.92 2.37
CA ALA A 91 -0.22 4.40 1.75
C ALA A 91 -0.39 3.84 0.33
N GLY A 92 0.69 3.77 -0.45
CA GLY A 92 0.68 3.16 -1.78
C GLY A 92 0.34 1.66 -1.75
N GLN A 93 0.90 0.91 -0.79
CA GLN A 93 0.57 -0.52 -0.61
C GLN A 93 -0.88 -0.72 -0.14
N ALA A 94 -1.33 0.08 0.82
CA ALA A 94 -2.71 0.04 1.31
C ALA A 94 -3.70 0.37 0.18
N ALA A 95 -3.44 1.43 -0.60
CA ALA A 95 -4.26 1.80 -1.74
C ALA A 95 -4.33 0.68 -2.79
N HIS A 96 -3.22 -0.03 -3.03
CA HIS A 96 -3.21 -1.18 -3.93
C HIS A 96 -4.06 -2.34 -3.41
N LEU A 97 -3.93 -2.69 -2.12
CA LEU A 97 -4.76 -3.73 -1.48
C LEU A 97 -6.25 -3.37 -1.54
N VAL A 98 -6.60 -2.12 -1.26
CA VAL A 98 -7.99 -1.61 -1.37
C VAL A 98 -8.48 -1.74 -2.81
N ALA A 99 -7.67 -1.38 -3.80
CA ALA A 99 -8.06 -1.48 -5.19
C ALA A 99 -8.31 -2.92 -5.63
N VAL A 100 -7.43 -3.86 -5.23
CA VAL A 100 -7.63 -5.29 -5.48
C VAL A 100 -8.88 -5.81 -4.78
N GLY A 101 -9.15 -5.38 -3.55
CA GLY A 101 -10.38 -5.74 -2.83
C GLY A 101 -11.64 -5.26 -3.55
N LEU A 102 -11.65 -4.00 -4.00
CA LEU A 102 -12.75 -3.43 -4.78
C LEU A 102 -12.96 -4.17 -6.11
N LEU A 103 -11.89 -4.53 -6.81
CA LEU A 103 -11.97 -5.37 -8.01
C LEU A 103 -12.51 -6.76 -7.70
N ALA A 104 -12.11 -7.37 -6.59
CA ALA A 104 -12.62 -8.68 -6.16
C ALA A 104 -14.12 -8.62 -5.88
N ILE A 105 -14.59 -7.55 -5.22
CA ILE A 105 -16.02 -7.30 -5.02
C ILE A 105 -16.74 -7.16 -6.37
N GLY A 106 -16.19 -6.38 -7.30
CA GLY A 106 -16.75 -6.24 -8.65
C GLY A 106 -16.82 -7.55 -9.43
N ALA A 107 -15.74 -8.33 -9.43
CA ALA A 107 -15.67 -9.64 -10.05
C ALA A 107 -16.69 -10.62 -9.42
N SER A 108 -16.87 -10.58 -8.10
CA SER A 108 -17.93 -11.36 -7.44
C SER A 108 -19.33 -10.96 -7.91
N GLY A 109 -19.54 -9.68 -8.26
CA GLY A 109 -20.79 -9.20 -8.85
C GLY A 109 -21.05 -9.79 -10.23
N ILE A 110 -20.02 -9.88 -11.07
CA ILE A 110 -20.12 -10.54 -12.39
C ILE A 110 -20.48 -12.02 -12.23
N VAL A 111 -19.83 -12.72 -11.30
CA VAL A 111 -20.13 -14.13 -11.02
C VAL A 111 -21.56 -14.28 -10.49
N ALA A 112 -21.99 -13.45 -9.53
CA ALA A 112 -23.35 -13.49 -8.98
C ALA A 112 -24.41 -13.17 -10.04
N TRP A 113 -24.16 -12.21 -10.93
CA TRP A 113 -25.02 -11.92 -12.07
C TRP A 113 -25.14 -13.13 -12.99
N LEU A 114 -24.01 -13.75 -13.38
CA LEU A 114 -24.02 -14.95 -14.22
C LEU A 114 -24.78 -16.11 -13.58
N LEU A 115 -24.56 -16.37 -12.28
CA LEU A 115 -25.30 -17.39 -11.54
C LEU A 115 -26.80 -17.07 -11.48
N THR A 116 -27.18 -15.79 -11.45
CA THR A 116 -28.58 -15.38 -11.45
C THR A 116 -29.25 -15.66 -12.79
N GLU A 117 -28.55 -15.42 -13.90
CA GLU A 117 -29.05 -15.75 -15.24
C GLU A 117 -29.14 -17.26 -15.47
N LEU A 118 -28.23 -18.05 -14.88
CA LEU A 118 -28.19 -19.51 -15.07
C LEU A 118 -29.10 -20.28 -14.10
N LEU A 119 -29.16 -19.86 -12.83
CA LEU A 119 -29.80 -20.61 -11.73
C LEU A 119 -31.00 -19.88 -11.12
N GLY A 120 -31.27 -18.65 -11.57
CA GLY A 120 -32.36 -17.79 -11.09
C GLY A 120 -32.03 -17.00 -9.81
N SER A 121 -32.70 -15.86 -9.64
CA SER A 121 -32.47 -14.93 -8.51
C SER A 121 -32.70 -15.56 -7.14
N ARG A 122 -33.63 -16.50 -7.01
CA ARG A 122 -33.93 -17.14 -5.73
C ARG A 122 -32.72 -17.93 -5.19
N THR A 123 -32.02 -18.65 -6.06
CA THR A 123 -30.85 -19.44 -5.66
C THR A 123 -29.71 -18.55 -5.17
N VAL A 124 -29.57 -17.35 -5.75
CA VAL A 124 -28.45 -16.44 -5.47
C VAL A 124 -28.74 -15.47 -4.34
N PHE A 125 -29.97 -14.97 -4.24
CA PHE A 125 -30.33 -13.84 -3.38
C PHE A 125 -31.54 -14.07 -2.45
N ALA A 126 -32.17 -15.26 -2.43
CA ALA A 126 -33.32 -15.47 -1.55
C ALA A 126 -32.97 -15.35 -0.06
N ASP A 127 -33.88 -14.74 0.68
CA ASP A 127 -33.87 -14.76 2.14
C ASP A 127 -34.19 -16.14 2.70
N ALA A 128 -33.87 -16.33 3.99
CA ALA A 128 -34.14 -17.56 4.72
C ALA A 128 -35.64 -17.91 4.71
N PRO A 129 -36.02 -19.20 4.75
CA PRO A 129 -37.44 -19.58 4.77
C PRO A 129 -38.11 -19.04 6.03
N GLY A 130 -39.35 -18.55 5.90
CA GLY A 130 -40.08 -17.94 7.02
C GLY A 130 -39.76 -16.47 7.29
N THR A 131 -38.90 -15.84 6.49
CA THR A 131 -38.69 -14.38 6.55
C THR A 131 -40.01 -13.66 6.23
N SER A 132 -40.45 -12.79 7.14
CA SER A 132 -41.63 -11.95 6.97
C SER A 132 -41.22 -10.48 6.95
N TYR A 133 -41.85 -9.71 6.08
CA TYR A 133 -41.56 -8.28 5.92
C TYR A 133 -42.68 -7.48 6.58
N GLY A 134 -42.30 -6.45 7.35
CA GLY A 134 -43.28 -5.53 7.93
C GLY A 134 -44.07 -4.78 6.84
N ALA A 135 -45.28 -4.32 7.16
CA ALA A 135 -46.17 -3.67 6.20
C ALA A 135 -45.53 -2.46 5.50
N ALA A 136 -44.76 -1.65 6.23
CA ALA A 136 -44.07 -0.48 5.68
C ALA A 136 -42.98 -0.85 4.66
N ALA A 137 -42.13 -1.85 4.99
CA ALA A 137 -41.11 -2.35 4.07
C ALA A 137 -41.75 -2.98 2.83
N CYS A 138 -42.86 -3.70 3.03
CA CYS A 138 -43.61 -4.31 1.94
C CYS A 138 -44.18 -3.28 0.96
N ALA A 139 -44.80 -2.22 1.49
CA ALA A 139 -45.31 -1.12 0.70
C ALA A 139 -44.18 -0.43 -0.09
N HIS A 140 -43.01 -0.25 0.55
CA HIS A 140 -41.83 0.30 -0.13
C HIS A 140 -41.37 -0.59 -1.29
N TYR A 141 -41.13 -1.89 -1.07
CA TYR A 141 -40.66 -2.78 -2.13
C TYR A 141 -41.66 -2.90 -3.28
N LEU A 142 -42.96 -2.98 -3.02
CA LEU A 142 -43.99 -3.01 -4.06
C LEU A 142 -44.09 -1.69 -4.84
N ALA A 143 -43.78 -0.56 -4.21
CA ALA A 143 -43.74 0.74 -4.88
C ALA A 143 -42.53 0.86 -5.83
N VAL A 144 -41.37 0.33 -5.44
CA VAL A 144 -40.15 0.35 -6.28
C VAL A 144 -40.19 -0.72 -7.38
N HIS A 145 -40.83 -1.87 -7.12
CA HIS A 145 -40.96 -2.99 -8.06
C HIS A 145 -42.42 -3.26 -8.45
N PRO A 146 -43.04 -2.45 -9.32
CA PRO A 146 -44.46 -2.55 -9.65
C PRO A 146 -44.85 -3.85 -10.37
N ASN A 147 -43.87 -4.56 -10.95
CA ASN A 147 -44.09 -5.85 -11.62
C ASN A 147 -44.09 -7.05 -10.65
N ALA A 148 -43.72 -6.85 -9.38
CA ALA A 148 -43.72 -7.91 -8.39
C ALA A 148 -45.15 -8.20 -7.91
N ARG A 149 -45.52 -9.49 -7.87
CA ARG A 149 -46.85 -9.94 -7.46
C ARG A 149 -46.96 -10.18 -5.96
N THR A 150 -45.83 -10.32 -5.28
CA THR A 150 -45.77 -10.55 -3.84
C THR A 150 -44.67 -9.73 -3.20
N CYS A 151 -44.84 -9.47 -1.91
CA CYS A 151 -43.85 -8.77 -1.09
C CYS A 151 -42.45 -9.41 -1.18
N ALA A 152 -42.38 -10.73 -1.03
CA ALA A 152 -41.13 -11.48 -1.10
C ALA A 152 -40.49 -11.43 -2.49
N GLN A 153 -41.30 -11.38 -3.55
CA GLN A 153 -40.78 -11.19 -4.91
C GLN A 153 -40.18 -9.79 -5.08
N ALA A 154 -40.84 -8.76 -4.55
CA ALA A 154 -40.37 -7.39 -4.61
C ALA A 154 -39.07 -7.21 -3.81
N ALA A 155 -39.02 -7.74 -2.58
CA ALA A 155 -37.83 -7.72 -1.73
C ALA A 155 -36.64 -8.46 -2.37
N LEU A 156 -36.90 -9.61 -3.01
CA LEU A 156 -35.86 -10.35 -3.75
C LEU A 156 -35.31 -9.56 -4.94
N ALA A 157 -36.18 -8.86 -5.68
CA ALA A 157 -35.78 -8.04 -6.81
C ALA A 157 -34.92 -6.86 -6.34
N GLU A 158 -35.36 -6.15 -5.30
CA GLU A 158 -34.59 -5.07 -4.67
C GLU A 158 -33.23 -5.57 -4.18
N GLY A 159 -33.19 -6.67 -3.43
CA GLY A 159 -31.96 -7.22 -2.89
C GLY A 159 -30.97 -7.65 -3.98
N ARG A 160 -31.46 -8.20 -5.09
CA ARG A 160 -30.65 -8.51 -6.28
C ARG A 160 -30.04 -7.23 -6.85
N ASP A 161 -30.87 -6.24 -7.13
CA ASP A 161 -30.45 -5.02 -7.84
C ASP A 161 -29.47 -4.20 -7.01
N ASP A 162 -29.74 -3.99 -5.72
CA ASP A 162 -28.83 -3.34 -4.78
C ASP A 162 -27.49 -4.05 -4.68
N SER A 163 -27.52 -5.38 -4.51
CA SER A 163 -26.31 -6.17 -4.36
C SER A 163 -25.45 -6.16 -5.63
N LEU A 164 -26.07 -6.21 -6.81
CA LEU A 164 -25.36 -6.15 -8.08
C LEU A 164 -24.83 -4.74 -8.35
N PHE A 165 -25.62 -3.70 -8.07
CA PHE A 165 -25.23 -2.31 -8.23
C PHE A 165 -24.05 -1.94 -7.34
N GLN A 166 -24.11 -2.27 -6.05
CA GLN A 166 -23.01 -2.00 -5.10
C GLN A 166 -21.72 -2.71 -5.52
N ARG A 167 -21.81 -3.97 -5.98
CA ARG A 167 -20.64 -4.71 -6.47
C ARG A 167 -20.08 -4.10 -7.76
N ALA A 168 -20.93 -3.74 -8.71
CA ALA A 168 -20.50 -3.07 -9.94
C ALA A 168 -19.82 -1.73 -9.64
N ALA A 169 -20.41 -0.91 -8.77
CA ALA A 169 -19.84 0.36 -8.34
C ALA A 169 -18.47 0.16 -7.67
N ALA A 170 -18.33 -0.81 -6.77
CA ALA A 170 -17.05 -1.17 -6.16
C ALA A 170 -16.01 -1.56 -7.23
N GLY A 171 -16.39 -2.40 -8.20
CA GLY A 171 -15.51 -2.78 -9.32
C GLY A 171 -15.01 -1.58 -10.13
N VAL A 172 -15.91 -0.66 -10.49
CA VAL A 172 -15.56 0.58 -11.22
C VAL A 172 -14.59 1.44 -10.40
N LEU A 173 -14.86 1.64 -9.11
CA LEU A 173 -13.96 2.37 -8.21
C LEU A 173 -12.58 1.69 -8.11
N GLY A 174 -12.53 0.35 -8.07
CA GLY A 174 -11.28 -0.41 -8.10
C GLY A 174 -10.46 -0.17 -9.36
N VAL A 175 -11.11 -0.18 -10.54
CA VAL A 175 -10.45 0.12 -11.83
C VAL A 175 -9.92 1.55 -11.85
N LEU A 176 -10.73 2.54 -11.44
CA LEU A 176 -10.33 3.94 -11.39
C LEU A 176 -9.14 4.14 -10.44
N LEU A 177 -9.14 3.48 -9.29
CA LEU A 177 -8.06 3.55 -8.31
C LEU A 177 -6.76 2.95 -8.87
N ILE A 178 -6.80 1.79 -9.51
CA ILE A 178 -5.61 1.21 -10.17
C ILE A 178 -5.10 2.11 -11.29
N ALA A 179 -6.00 2.64 -12.13
CA ALA A 179 -5.62 3.56 -13.21
C ALA A 179 -4.97 4.82 -12.66
N GLY A 180 -5.52 5.40 -11.60
CA GLY A 180 -4.96 6.56 -10.90
C GLY A 180 -3.58 6.26 -10.29
N LEU A 181 -3.43 5.12 -9.59
CA LEU A 181 -2.15 4.67 -9.04
C LEU A 181 -1.11 4.44 -10.14
N TRP A 182 -1.49 3.79 -11.24
CA TRP A 182 -0.61 3.56 -12.38
C TRP A 182 -0.18 4.87 -13.03
N TRP A 183 -1.11 5.79 -13.27
CA TRP A 183 -0.83 7.10 -13.85
C TRP A 183 0.07 7.95 -12.96
N TRP A 184 -0.18 7.96 -11.65
CA TRP A 184 0.65 8.66 -10.67
C TRP A 184 2.08 8.11 -10.65
N ARG A 185 2.23 6.77 -10.64
CA ARG A 185 3.54 6.12 -10.71
C ARG A 185 4.27 6.45 -12.01
N ARG A 186 3.57 6.43 -13.15
CA ARG A 186 4.15 6.77 -14.46
C ARG A 186 4.66 8.22 -14.49
N ARG A 187 3.95 9.16 -13.83
CA ARG A 187 4.42 10.54 -13.68
C ARG A 187 5.59 10.68 -12.71
N ALA A 188 5.58 9.93 -11.61
CA ALA A 188 6.63 9.96 -10.58
C ALA A 188 7.95 9.33 -11.04
N SER A 189 7.92 8.31 -11.92
CA SER A 189 9.10 7.63 -12.49
C SER A 189 10.01 8.50 -13.37
N ARG A 190 9.74 9.81 -13.53
CA ARG A 190 10.74 10.74 -14.09
C ARG A 190 11.88 11.08 -13.12
N ARG A 191 11.82 10.63 -11.86
CA ARG A 191 12.95 10.67 -10.91
C ARG A 191 13.35 9.24 -10.57
N PRO A 192 14.63 8.84 -10.75
CA PRO A 192 15.11 7.51 -10.40
C PRO A 192 15.25 7.43 -8.88
N LEU A 193 14.12 7.22 -8.20
CA LEU A 193 14.09 6.78 -6.82
C LEU A 193 13.70 5.31 -6.86
N GLY A 194 14.54 4.50 -6.21
CA GLY A 194 14.56 3.03 -6.13
C GLY A 194 13.28 2.28 -6.48
N GLU A 195 13.50 1.13 -7.11
CA GLU A 195 12.50 0.21 -7.63
C GLU A 195 11.14 0.27 -6.89
N PRO A 196 10.02 0.41 -7.64
CA PRO A 196 8.71 0.23 -7.05
C PRO A 196 8.68 -1.12 -6.33
N PRO A 197 8.04 -1.24 -5.15
CA PRO A 197 7.84 -2.54 -4.56
C PRO A 197 6.95 -3.31 -5.52
N ALA A 198 7.56 -4.25 -6.25
CA ALA A 198 6.97 -5.56 -6.36
C ALA A 198 6.47 -5.92 -4.96
N LEU A 199 5.20 -6.31 -4.86
CA LEU A 199 4.54 -6.73 -3.63
C LEU A 199 5.55 -7.35 -2.67
N SER A 200 5.90 -6.63 -1.60
CA SER A 200 6.85 -7.15 -0.63
C SER A 200 6.28 -8.45 -0.09
N LEU A 201 7.13 -9.39 0.32
CA LEU A 201 6.68 -10.64 0.92
C LEU A 201 5.62 -10.39 2.00
N ALA A 202 5.79 -9.33 2.80
CA ALA A 202 4.82 -8.89 3.79
C ALA A 202 3.44 -8.55 3.17
N ALA A 203 3.39 -7.75 2.11
CA ALA A 203 2.13 -7.41 1.45
C ALA A 203 1.46 -8.63 0.81
N ALA A 204 2.24 -9.59 0.31
CA ALA A 204 1.72 -10.86 -0.20
C ALA A 204 1.10 -11.70 0.93
N LEU A 205 1.77 -11.82 2.07
CA LEU A 205 1.26 -12.53 3.25
C LEU A 205 -0.01 -11.87 3.82
N VAL A 206 -0.03 -10.53 3.90
CA VAL A 206 -1.24 -9.79 4.30
C VAL A 206 -2.39 -10.06 3.33
N GLY A 207 -2.13 -10.04 2.02
CA GLY A 207 -3.11 -10.39 1.00
C GLY A 207 -3.65 -11.81 1.18
N VAL A 208 -2.78 -12.81 1.32
CA VAL A 208 -3.19 -14.21 1.57
C VAL A 208 -4.04 -14.32 2.83
N ALA A 209 -3.60 -13.72 3.94
CA ALA A 209 -4.31 -13.81 5.22
C ALA A 209 -5.69 -13.15 5.14
N MET A 210 -5.77 -11.91 4.62
CA MET A 210 -7.02 -11.17 4.54
C MET A 210 -8.00 -11.84 3.58
N PHE A 211 -7.61 -12.06 2.32
CA PHE A 211 -8.50 -12.63 1.31
C PHE A 211 -8.80 -14.11 1.58
N GLY A 212 -7.85 -14.85 2.17
CA GLY A 212 -8.06 -16.23 2.59
C GLY A 212 -9.08 -16.34 3.72
N ALA A 213 -8.94 -15.52 4.78
CA ALA A 213 -9.90 -15.50 5.88
C ALA A 213 -11.30 -15.10 5.41
N VAL A 214 -11.40 -14.02 4.62
CA VAL A 214 -12.68 -13.59 4.02
C VAL A 214 -13.27 -14.69 3.14
N GLY A 215 -12.44 -15.33 2.29
CA GLY A 215 -12.86 -16.42 1.42
C GLY A 215 -13.43 -17.61 2.19
N VAL A 216 -12.77 -18.04 3.26
CA VAL A 216 -13.23 -19.13 4.12
C VAL A 216 -14.54 -18.77 4.81
N VAL A 217 -14.64 -17.57 5.41
CA VAL A 217 -15.85 -17.13 6.11
C VAL A 217 -17.05 -17.04 5.17
N LEU A 218 -16.90 -16.38 4.02
CA LEU A 218 -17.99 -16.20 3.06
C LEU A 218 -18.40 -17.53 2.41
N THR A 219 -17.45 -18.42 2.14
CA THR A 219 -17.75 -19.77 1.63
C THR A 219 -18.50 -20.57 2.68
N GLY A 220 -18.05 -20.54 3.95
CA GLY A 220 -18.73 -21.20 5.06
C GLY A 220 -20.17 -20.70 5.23
N TYR A 221 -20.37 -19.39 5.17
CA TYR A 221 -21.70 -18.78 5.21
C TYR A 221 -22.56 -19.20 4.00
N GLY A 222 -21.96 -19.26 2.81
CA GLY A 222 -22.63 -19.74 1.60
C GLY A 222 -23.05 -21.21 1.70
N VAL A 223 -22.21 -22.07 2.29
CA VAL A 223 -22.54 -23.49 2.52
C VAL A 223 -23.67 -23.64 3.52
N ASP A 224 -23.61 -22.93 4.66
CA ASP A 224 -24.69 -22.90 5.65
C ASP A 224 -26.03 -22.50 5.02
N ARG A 225 -26.00 -21.43 4.22
CA ARG A 225 -27.16 -20.94 3.46
C ARG A 225 -27.64 -21.91 2.38
N ALA A 226 -26.73 -22.67 1.77
CA ALA A 226 -27.09 -23.71 0.79
C ALA A 226 -27.81 -24.89 1.47
N VAL A 227 -27.40 -25.27 2.70
CA VAL A 227 -28.06 -26.33 3.47
C VAL A 227 -29.51 -25.96 3.79
N VAL A 228 -29.77 -24.69 4.08
CA VAL A 228 -31.14 -24.18 4.30
C VAL A 228 -31.85 -23.76 3.00
N ASN A 229 -31.29 -24.06 1.82
CA ASN A 229 -31.82 -23.79 0.48
C ASN A 229 -32.16 -22.31 0.19
N THR A 230 -31.32 -21.37 0.64
CA THR A 230 -31.60 -19.93 0.43
C THR A 230 -30.38 -19.12 0.05
N GLY A 231 -30.49 -18.31 -1.01
CA GLY A 231 -29.59 -17.19 -1.32
C GLY A 231 -28.09 -17.43 -1.17
N SER A 232 -27.61 -18.65 -1.40
CA SER A 232 -26.23 -19.04 -1.12
C SER A 232 -25.28 -18.53 -2.20
N GLY A 233 -25.76 -18.37 -3.42
CA GLY A 233 -24.95 -18.01 -4.59
C GLY A 233 -24.18 -16.69 -4.42
N GLN A 234 -24.75 -15.69 -3.75
CA GLN A 234 -24.05 -14.41 -3.54
C GLN A 234 -22.85 -14.53 -2.57
N TRP A 235 -22.92 -15.46 -1.62
CA TRP A 235 -21.86 -15.68 -0.63
C TRP A 235 -20.79 -16.61 -1.19
N LEU A 236 -21.21 -17.66 -1.89
CA LEU A 236 -20.31 -18.59 -2.56
C LEU A 236 -19.51 -17.90 -3.68
N SER A 237 -20.14 -17.00 -4.46
CA SER A 237 -19.43 -16.23 -5.48
C SER A 237 -18.38 -15.28 -4.88
N ALA A 238 -18.72 -14.56 -3.81
CA ALA A 238 -17.78 -13.70 -3.11
C ALA A 238 -16.64 -14.50 -2.45
N GLY A 239 -16.96 -15.62 -1.80
CA GLY A 239 -15.99 -16.53 -1.20
C GLY A 239 -15.03 -17.12 -2.22
N ALA A 240 -15.55 -17.62 -3.35
CA ALA A 240 -14.74 -18.18 -4.43
C ALA A 240 -13.77 -17.15 -5.02
N VAL A 241 -14.24 -15.93 -5.31
CA VAL A 241 -13.37 -14.87 -5.84
C VAL A 241 -12.30 -14.48 -4.82
N ALA A 242 -12.66 -14.34 -3.53
CA ALA A 242 -11.69 -14.04 -2.48
C ALA A 242 -10.60 -15.13 -2.37
N ILE A 243 -10.96 -16.41 -2.45
CA ILE A 243 -9.99 -17.52 -2.47
C ILE A 243 -9.07 -17.42 -3.69
N ILE A 244 -9.59 -17.15 -4.88
CA ILE A 244 -8.77 -16.99 -6.10
C ILE A 244 -7.76 -15.85 -5.93
N VAL A 245 -8.19 -14.71 -5.37
CA VAL A 245 -7.30 -13.58 -5.09
C VAL A 245 -6.24 -13.95 -4.05
N ALA A 246 -6.61 -14.68 -2.99
CA ALA A 246 -5.66 -15.18 -1.99
C ALA A 246 -4.60 -16.10 -2.63
N LEU A 247 -5.00 -17.01 -3.51
CA LEU A 247 -4.08 -17.87 -4.26
C LEU A 247 -3.15 -17.06 -5.18
N GLY A 248 -3.68 -15.99 -5.79
CA GLY A 248 -2.88 -15.01 -6.53
C GLY A 248 -1.75 -14.43 -5.67
N TYR A 249 -2.08 -13.92 -4.48
CA TYR A 249 -1.08 -13.42 -3.53
C TYR A 249 -0.10 -14.50 -3.05
N ALA A 250 -0.58 -15.72 -2.79
CA ALA A 250 0.26 -16.84 -2.37
C ALA A 250 1.29 -17.17 -3.46
N SER A 251 0.88 -17.18 -4.73
CA SER A 251 1.78 -17.44 -5.86
C SER A 251 2.87 -16.38 -5.99
N VAL A 252 2.54 -15.11 -5.75
CA VAL A 252 3.50 -14.00 -5.75
C VAL A 252 4.48 -14.13 -4.58
N GLY A 253 3.98 -14.41 -3.38
CA GLY A 253 4.82 -14.65 -2.19
C GLY A 253 5.78 -15.82 -2.38
N TRP A 254 5.29 -16.93 -2.94
CA TRP A 254 6.09 -18.13 -3.23
C TRP A 254 7.24 -17.84 -4.20
N ARG A 255 6.95 -17.14 -5.32
CA ARG A 255 7.99 -16.74 -6.29
C ARG A 255 9.07 -15.86 -5.65
N ARG A 256 8.71 -15.03 -4.67
CA ARG A 256 9.65 -14.16 -3.96
C ARG A 256 10.52 -14.94 -2.99
N LEU A 257 9.95 -15.92 -2.28
CA LEU A 257 10.72 -16.80 -1.40
C LEU A 257 11.78 -17.61 -2.16
N LEU A 258 11.46 -18.08 -3.38
CA LEU A 258 12.41 -18.81 -4.22
C LEU A 258 13.49 -17.94 -4.86
N SER A 259 13.34 -16.61 -4.83
CA SER A 259 14.30 -15.67 -5.41
C SER A 259 15.29 -15.09 -4.39
N ILE A 260 15.17 -15.48 -3.12
CA ILE A 260 16.06 -15.11 -2.02
C ILE A 260 17.04 -16.26 -1.82
#